data_AF-S6FAP9-F1
#
_entry.id   AF-S6FAP9-F1
#
_cell.length_a   1.000
_cell.length_b   1.000
_cell.length_c   1.000
_cell.angle_alpha   90.00
_cell.angle_beta   90.00
_cell.angle_gamma   90.00
#
_symmetry.space_group_name_H-M   'P 1'
#
loop_
_entity.id
_entity.type
_entity.pdbx_description
1 polymer ?
#
loop_
_entity_poly.entity_id
_entity_poly.type
_entity_poly.pdbx_seq_one_letter_code
_entity_poly.pdbx_strand_id
1 'polypeptide(L)'
;MNAKTKMRRSKMRNNIDKYDIMQLTGYSKTQAQRLMRQAKAVMVADGFDWYSGKRISRVPIQAVEQILGFKINPENDIIDDVQVPSTVIGKDSFNDGKQG
;
A
#
# COMPACT_ATOMS: atom_id res chain seq x y z
N MET A 1 9.64 -1.37 -37.37
CA MET A 1 8.65 -1.35 -36.27
C MET A 1 7.69 -2.50 -36.45
N ASN A 2 7.35 -3.27 -35.40
CA ASN A 2 6.10 -4.04 -35.35
C ASN A 2 5.66 -4.23 -33.90
N ALA A 3 4.56 -3.56 -33.54
CA ALA A 3 4.06 -3.33 -32.18
C ALA A 3 3.47 -4.57 -31.48
N LYS A 4 3.65 -5.79 -32.03
CA LYS A 4 3.01 -7.02 -31.52
C LYS A 4 3.92 -7.91 -30.66
N THR A 5 5.14 -7.46 -30.35
CA THR A 5 6.04 -8.15 -29.40
C THR A 5 5.97 -7.56 -27.99
N LYS A 6 5.22 -6.47 -27.78
CA LYS A 6 5.22 -5.69 -26.53
C LYS A 6 4.31 -6.23 -25.42
N MET A 7 3.59 -7.34 -25.63
CA MET A 7 2.49 -7.71 -24.75
C MET A 7 2.40 -9.23 -24.58
N ARG A 8 3.29 -9.82 -23.78
CA ARG A 8 3.16 -11.21 -23.29
C ARG A 8 4.12 -11.65 -22.19
N ARG A 9 4.59 -10.71 -21.39
CA ARG A 9 5.10 -10.97 -20.03
C ARG A 9 4.45 -9.94 -19.10
N SER A 10 3.12 -9.95 -19.06
CA SER A 10 2.37 -9.22 -18.03
C SER A 10 2.90 -9.75 -16.69
N LYS A 11 3.68 -8.89 -16.04
CA LYS A 11 4.53 -9.23 -14.93
C LYS A 11 3.62 -9.30 -13.71
N MET A 12 3.16 -10.50 -13.38
CA MET A 12 2.56 -10.81 -12.07
C MET A 12 3.61 -10.51 -10.98
N ARG A 13 3.75 -9.23 -10.58
CA ARG A 13 4.56 -8.85 -9.43
C ARG A 13 3.71 -9.10 -8.21
N ASN A 14 3.75 -10.33 -7.71
CA ASN A 14 3.03 -10.69 -6.48
C ASN A 14 3.55 -9.92 -5.25
N ASN A 15 4.77 -9.36 -5.33
CA ASN A 15 5.42 -8.63 -4.26
C ASN A 15 5.83 -7.22 -4.70
N ILE A 16 5.54 -6.24 -3.86
CA ILE A 16 5.78 -4.82 -4.07
C ILE A 16 6.69 -4.24 -2.98
N ASP A 17 7.41 -3.17 -3.33
CA ASP A 17 8.19 -2.38 -2.39
C ASP A 17 7.58 -0.98 -2.14
N LYS A 18 8.23 -0.18 -1.30
CA LYS A 18 7.75 1.18 -0.98
C LYS A 18 7.65 2.08 -2.20
N TYR A 19 8.49 1.90 -3.22
CA TYR A 19 8.48 2.72 -4.43
C TYR A 19 7.35 2.29 -5.36
N ASP A 20 7.09 0.98 -5.46
CA ASP A 20 5.91 0.46 -6.16
C ASP A 20 4.63 1.04 -5.53
N ILE A 21 4.53 1.08 -4.18
CA ILE A 21 3.40 1.71 -3.48
C ILE A 21 3.28 3.20 -3.86
N MET A 22 4.38 3.94 -3.85
CA MET A 22 4.35 5.37 -4.23
C MET A 22 3.85 5.56 -5.66
N GLN A 23 4.26 4.70 -6.60
CA GLN A 23 3.84 4.78 -8.00
C GLN A 23 2.36 4.40 -8.18
N LEU A 24 1.89 3.40 -7.43
CA LEU A 24 0.53 2.87 -7.59
C LEU A 24 -0.54 3.70 -6.86
N THR A 25 -0.20 4.33 -5.74
CA THR A 25 -1.18 5.08 -4.91
C THR A 25 -0.95 6.58 -4.89
N GLY A 26 0.18 7.06 -5.42
CA GLY A 26 0.57 8.48 -5.32
C GLY A 26 1.00 8.92 -3.91
N TYR A 27 1.21 7.99 -2.99
CA TYR A 27 1.58 8.31 -1.61
C TYR A 27 3.00 8.89 -1.51
N SER A 28 3.20 9.76 -0.53
CA SER A 28 4.54 10.22 -0.18
C SER A 28 5.41 9.07 0.32
N LYS A 29 6.73 9.23 0.25
CA LYS A 29 7.70 8.24 0.74
C LYS A 29 7.43 7.83 2.19
N THR A 30 7.08 8.78 3.05
CA THR A 30 6.78 8.52 4.47
C THR A 30 5.53 7.68 4.64
N GLN A 31 4.46 7.99 3.89
CA GLN A 31 3.22 7.21 3.90
C GLN A 31 3.46 5.80 3.37
N ALA A 32 4.17 5.64 2.26
CA ALA A 32 4.52 4.33 1.72
C ALA A 32 5.38 3.51 2.70
N GLN A 33 6.31 4.14 3.41
CA GLN A 33 7.10 3.48 4.46
C GLN A 33 6.24 3.03 5.65
N ARG A 34 5.26 3.83 6.06
CA ARG A 34 4.31 3.44 7.11
C ARG A 34 3.46 2.26 6.65
N LEU A 35 2.92 2.32 5.43
CA LEU A 35 2.12 1.26 4.84
C LEU A 35 2.90 -0.06 4.74
N MET A 36 4.17 -0.01 4.31
CA MET A 36 5.06 -1.18 4.30
C MET A 36 5.27 -1.80 5.68
N ARG A 37 5.31 -0.99 6.75
CA ARG A 37 5.46 -1.51 8.12
C ARG A 37 4.20 -2.21 8.58
N GLN A 38 3.03 -1.62 8.30
CA GLN A 38 1.75 -2.23 8.59
C GLN A 38 1.58 -3.55 7.83
N ALA A 39 1.93 -3.57 6.53
CA ALA A 39 1.84 -4.78 5.71
C ALA A 39 2.71 -5.91 6.24
N LYS A 40 3.93 -5.62 6.69
CA LYS A 40 4.77 -6.62 7.36
C LYS A 40 4.18 -7.11 8.67
N ALA A 41 3.59 -6.21 9.46
CA ALA A 41 2.95 -6.60 10.72
C ALA A 41 1.75 -7.52 10.47
N VAL A 42 0.94 -7.27 9.44
CA VAL A 42 -0.14 -8.16 9.00
C VAL A 42 0.42 -9.53 8.62
N MET A 43 1.46 -9.58 7.79
CA MET A 43 2.08 -10.87 7.42
C MET A 43 2.63 -11.63 8.63
N VAL A 44 3.22 -10.96 9.62
CA VAL A 44 3.68 -11.60 10.86
C VAL A 44 2.49 -12.13 11.67
N ALA A 45 1.41 -11.35 11.77
CA ALA A 45 0.18 -11.79 12.46
C ALA A 45 -0.47 -13.01 11.79
N ASP A 46 -0.37 -13.13 10.47
CA ASP A 46 -0.85 -14.27 9.69
C ASP A 46 0.05 -15.52 9.81
N GLY A 47 1.12 -15.47 10.63
CA GLY A 47 2.03 -16.58 10.89
C GLY A 47 3.31 -16.59 10.06
N PHE A 48 3.59 -15.52 9.30
CA PHE A 48 4.82 -15.38 8.52
C PHE A 48 5.89 -14.57 9.26
N ASP A 49 6.44 -15.14 10.34
CA ASP A 49 7.39 -14.47 11.25
C ASP A 49 8.65 -13.92 10.57
N TRP A 50 9.05 -14.48 9.43
CA TRP A 50 10.23 -14.02 8.68
C TRP A 50 10.09 -12.55 8.23
N TYR A 51 8.87 -12.02 8.03
CA TYR A 51 8.65 -10.61 7.70
C TYR A 51 9.00 -9.62 8.82
N SER A 52 9.19 -10.08 10.06
CA SER A 52 9.67 -9.25 11.17
C SER A 52 11.13 -8.79 10.97
N GLY A 53 11.90 -9.50 10.14
CA GLY A 53 13.30 -9.24 9.89
C GLY A 53 13.58 -8.02 9.00
N LYS A 54 14.74 -7.37 9.22
CA LYS A 54 15.21 -6.22 8.41
C LYS A 54 15.52 -6.57 6.93
N ARG A 55 15.72 -7.85 6.61
CA ARG A 55 16.18 -8.32 5.29
C ARG A 55 15.07 -8.35 4.23
N ILE A 56 13.81 -8.40 4.64
CA ILE A 56 12.68 -8.46 3.71
C ILE A 56 12.15 -7.04 3.54
N SER A 57 12.46 -6.44 2.40
CA SER A 57 12.04 -5.08 2.03
C SER A 57 10.79 -5.05 1.16
N ARG A 58 10.24 -6.22 0.83
CA ARG A 58 9.09 -6.41 -0.07
C ARG A 58 7.97 -7.13 0.65
N VAL A 59 6.74 -6.84 0.29
CA VAL A 59 5.54 -7.48 0.83
C VAL A 59 4.60 -7.87 -0.30
N PRO A 60 3.72 -8.86 -0.11
CA PRO A 60 2.72 -9.18 -1.12
C PRO A 60 1.78 -7.99 -1.35
N ILE A 61 1.31 -7.81 -2.59
CA ILE A 61 0.34 -6.74 -2.90
C ILE A 61 -0.95 -6.91 -2.10
N GLN A 62 -1.38 -8.16 -1.89
CA GLN A 62 -2.58 -8.51 -1.13
C GLN A 62 -2.54 -7.98 0.30
N ALA A 63 -1.38 -8.02 0.96
CA ALA A 63 -1.22 -7.48 2.32
C ALA A 63 -1.41 -5.96 2.36
N VAL A 64 -1.02 -5.27 1.28
CA VAL A 64 -1.20 -3.82 1.15
C VAL A 64 -2.65 -3.47 0.83
N GLU A 65 -3.30 -4.23 -0.05
CA GLU A 65 -4.73 -4.10 -0.36
C GLU A 65 -5.61 -4.31 0.88
N GLN A 66 -5.26 -5.28 1.73
CA GLN A 66 -5.96 -5.54 2.99
C GLN A 66 -5.91 -4.34 3.95
N ILE A 67 -4.81 -3.59 3.97
CA ILE A 67 -4.68 -2.40 4.82
C ILE A 67 -5.40 -1.20 4.21
N LEU A 68 -5.33 -1.05 2.89
CA LEU A 68 -5.98 0.05 2.18
C LEU A 68 -7.50 -0.12 2.08
N GLY A 69 -8.00 -1.36 2.09
CA GLY A 69 -9.41 -1.68 1.93
C GLY A 69 -9.90 -1.66 0.47
N PHE A 70 -9.00 -1.53 -0.49
CA PHE A 70 -9.32 -1.57 -1.92
C PHE A 70 -8.23 -2.28 -2.72
N LYS A 71 -8.60 -2.78 -3.90
CA LYS A 71 -7.67 -3.45 -4.81
C LYS A 71 -6.90 -2.43 -5.64
N ILE A 72 -5.60 -2.64 -5.77
CA ILE A 72 -4.75 -1.78 -6.57
C ILE A 72 -4.68 -2.40 -7.97
N ASN A 73 -5.34 -1.78 -8.95
CA ASN A 73 -5.27 -2.22 -10.34
C ASN A 73 -4.11 -1.50 -11.04
N PRO A 74 -3.00 -2.18 -11.39
CA PRO A 74 -1.86 -1.54 -12.06
C PRO A 74 -2.15 -1.17 -13.52
N GLU A 75 -3.33 -1.52 -14.05
CA GLU A 75 -3.76 -1.19 -15.41
C GLU A 75 -4.58 0.11 -15.47
N ASN A 76 -5.07 0.63 -14.34
CA ASN A 76 -5.94 1.81 -14.32
C ASN A 76 -5.29 2.92 -13.49
N ASP A 77 -4.92 4.02 -14.15
CA ASP A 77 -4.51 5.30 -13.55
C ASP A 77 -5.63 6.00 -12.74
N ILE A 78 -6.75 5.30 -12.48
CA ILE A 78 -7.93 5.84 -11.83
C ILE A 78 -8.26 4.93 -10.64
N ILE A 79 -8.08 5.48 -9.45
CA ILE A 79 -8.52 4.90 -8.19
C ILE A 79 -10.05 4.80 -8.26
N ASP A 80 -10.60 3.59 -8.28
CA ASP A 80 -12.04 3.40 -8.12
C ASP A 80 -12.40 3.87 -6.70
N ASP A 81 -13.26 4.89 -6.63
CA ASP A 81 -13.64 5.55 -5.39
C ASP A 81 -14.22 4.52 -4.40
N VAL A 82 -13.58 4.38 -3.24
CA VAL A 82 -14.10 3.55 -2.16
C VAL A 82 -15.32 4.27 -1.63
N GLN A 83 -16.50 3.76 -1.95
CA GLN A 83 -17.73 4.18 -1.30
C GLN A 83 -17.62 3.77 0.18
N VAL A 84 -17.04 4.63 1.02
CA VAL A 84 -17.09 4.54 2.48
C VAL A 84 -18.49 4.98 2.90
N PRO A 85 -19.40 4.09 3.33
CA PRO A 85 -20.51 4.53 4.15
C PRO A 85 -19.90 5.04 5.47
N SER A 86 -19.83 6.36 5.57
CA SER A 86 -19.72 7.16 6.79
C SER A 86 -19.82 6.33 8.08
N THR A 87 -18.69 5.88 8.60
CA THR A 87 -18.60 5.46 10.01
C THR A 87 -17.51 6.29 10.66
N VAL A 88 -18.01 7.34 11.30
CA VAL A 88 -17.38 8.31 12.19
C VAL A 88 -16.32 7.66 13.08
N ILE A 89 -15.07 8.11 12.97
CA ILE A 89 -14.12 8.13 14.09
C ILE A 89 -13.57 9.55 14.15
N GLY A 90 -13.73 10.15 15.33
CA GLY A 90 -13.71 11.59 15.56
C GLY A 90 -12.43 12.28 15.16
N LYS A 91 -12.56 13.56 14.85
CA LYS A 91 -11.49 14.54 14.92
C LYS A 91 -10.99 14.61 16.37
N ASP A 92 -9.97 13.87 16.72
CA ASP A 92 -9.08 14.23 17.82
C ASP A 92 -8.14 15.33 17.35
N SER A 93 -8.56 16.54 17.71
CA SER A 93 -7.90 17.82 17.53
C SER A 93 -6.49 17.83 18.11
N PHE A 94 -5.47 17.93 17.26
CA PHE A 94 -4.18 18.49 17.69
C PHE A 94 -4.29 20.01 17.65
N ASN A 95 -4.71 20.59 18.78
CA ASN A 95 -4.56 22.01 19.05
C ASN A 95 -3.63 22.16 20.26
N ASP A 96 -2.33 22.28 20.02
CA ASP A 96 -1.39 22.80 21.01
C ASP A 96 -0.91 24.19 20.57
N GLY A 97 -1.87 25.13 20.62
CA GLY A 97 -1.58 26.55 20.71
C GLY A 97 -1.44 26.94 22.18
N LYS A 98 -0.21 27.32 22.56
CA LYS A 98 0.21 28.22 23.64
C LYS A 98 -0.81 28.58 24.74
N GLN A 99 -0.44 28.31 26.00
CA GLN A 99 -0.68 29.23 27.13
C GLN A 99 0.50 29.17 28.11
N GLY A 100 0.99 30.34 28.52
CA GLY A 100 2.13 30.56 29.42
C GLY A 100 2.93 31.78 28.99
#